data_AF-A0AAI9RP52-F1
#
_entry.id   AF-A0AAI9RP52-F1
#
_cell.length_a   1.000
_cell.length_b   1.000
_cell.length_c   1.000
_cell.angle_alpha   90.00
_cell.angle_beta   90.00
_cell.angle_gamma   90.00
#
_symmetry.space_group_name_H-M   'P 1'
#
loop_
_entity.id
_entity.type
_entity.pdbx_description
1 polymer ?
#
loop_
_entity_poly.entity_id
_entity_poly.type
_entity_poly.pdbx_seq_one_letter_code
_entity_poly.pdbx_strand_id
1 'polypeptide(L)'
;MLKKFFYFTVLCLFIAGASSFLLYESKDADAEIQEITQKTDLKQGDNEKNPEKLLFNLNLNETYYDLVIASGGELGKGNANKFGGDIKKSSINISVDNMELVEENENKKLYNANTSGVIKSPTGNFNFSGKGEIYKVKLSTGDWVYSGSFEGDFKNKATNETFTISMRHNIDSGEVDVVFVSGVLGDTGVLPFGKPFLLDDKIIEIEETIRQVDESEVNAS
;
A
#
# COMPACT_ATOMS: atom_id res chain seq x y z
N MET A 1 -14.72 13.73 -2.32
CA MET A 1 -13.31 13.65 -1.87
C MET A 1 -13.19 13.36 -0.37
N LEU A 2 -13.88 14.07 0.53
CA LEU A 2 -13.78 13.84 1.99
C LEU A 2 -14.02 12.40 2.50
N LYS A 3 -14.93 11.64 1.89
CA LYS A 3 -15.21 10.24 2.30
C LYS A 3 -14.10 9.25 1.95
N LYS A 4 -13.31 9.53 0.90
CA LYS A 4 -12.20 8.66 0.46
C LYS A 4 -10.96 8.83 1.35
N PHE A 5 -10.73 10.06 1.80
CA PHE A 5 -9.70 10.38 2.79
C PHE A 5 -9.92 9.64 4.11
N PHE A 6 -11.16 9.53 4.58
CA PHE A 6 -11.46 8.92 5.88
C PHE A 6 -11.10 7.42 5.95
N TYR A 7 -11.30 6.66 4.88
CA TYR A 7 -10.90 5.24 4.85
C TYR A 7 -9.38 5.07 4.75
N PHE A 8 -8.71 5.97 4.01
CA PHE A 8 -7.26 5.99 3.91
C PHE A 8 -6.60 6.35 5.26
N THR A 9 -7.11 7.36 5.97
CA THR A 9 -6.61 7.75 7.29
C THR A 9 -6.87 6.68 8.36
N VAL A 10 -8.03 6.01 8.34
CA VAL A 10 -8.29 4.91 9.28
C VAL A 10 -7.36 3.72 9.00
N LEU A 11 -7.14 3.35 7.72
CA LEU A 11 -6.19 2.27 7.37
C LEU A 11 -4.74 2.66 7.67
N CYS A 12 -4.31 3.89 7.38
CA CYS A 12 -3.00 4.43 7.73
C CYS A 12 -2.78 4.53 9.24
N LEU A 13 -3.80 4.89 10.03
CA LEU A 13 -3.70 4.92 11.50
C LEU A 13 -3.58 3.51 12.10
N PHE A 14 -4.18 2.48 11.47
CA PHE A 14 -3.97 1.08 11.87
C PHE A 14 -2.60 0.55 11.40
N ILE A 15 -2.11 0.97 10.23
CA ILE A 15 -0.75 0.66 9.74
C ILE A 15 0.29 1.30 10.66
N ALA A 16 0.17 2.59 10.94
CA ALA A 16 1.05 3.37 11.82
C ALA A 16 1.01 2.84 13.27
N GLY A 17 -0.18 2.59 13.82
CA GLY A 17 -0.32 2.06 15.18
C GLY A 17 0.27 0.65 15.36
N ALA A 18 0.29 -0.17 14.31
CA ALA A 18 0.92 -1.49 14.33
C ALA A 18 2.46 -1.42 14.12
N SER A 19 2.96 -0.47 13.33
CA SER A 19 4.40 -0.22 13.18
C SER A 19 5.02 0.33 14.47
N SER A 20 4.35 1.22 15.20
CA SER A 20 4.85 1.67 16.51
C SER A 20 4.95 0.52 17.51
N PHE A 21 4.03 -0.45 17.46
CA PHE A 21 4.04 -1.61 18.36
C PHE A 21 5.17 -2.60 18.03
N LEU A 22 5.43 -2.85 16.73
CA LEU A 22 6.53 -3.70 16.27
C LEU A 22 7.92 -3.14 16.56
N LEU A 23 8.08 -1.81 16.50
CA LEU A 23 9.36 -1.15 16.74
C LEU A 23 9.62 -0.86 18.22
N TYR A 24 8.58 -0.90 19.07
CA TYR A 24 8.74 -0.72 20.52
C TYR A 24 9.22 -2.00 21.23
N GLU A 25 8.85 -3.20 20.74
CA GLU A 25 9.35 -4.48 21.27
C GLU A 25 10.74 -4.89 20.72
N SER A 26 11.24 -4.27 19.65
CA SER A 26 12.52 -4.66 19.04
C SER A 26 13.77 -4.07 19.70
N LYS A 27 13.64 -3.36 20.83
CA LYS A 27 14.80 -2.77 21.52
C LYS A 27 15.76 -3.79 22.16
N ASP A 28 15.42 -5.08 22.21
CA ASP A 28 16.26 -6.14 22.81
C ASP A 28 16.35 -7.44 21.97
N ALA A 29 16.08 -7.41 20.66
CA ALA A 29 16.19 -8.62 19.83
C ALA A 29 17.07 -8.39 18.59
N ASP A 30 18.36 -8.66 18.74
CA ASP A 30 19.26 -9.06 17.64
C ASP A 30 18.75 -10.38 17.04
N ALA A 31 17.71 -10.31 16.22
CA ALA A 31 17.23 -11.42 15.42
C ALA A 31 17.72 -11.24 13.98
N GLU A 32 18.61 -12.13 13.57
CA GLU A 32 19.16 -12.30 12.24
C GLU A 32 18.04 -12.28 11.18
N ILE A 33 17.88 -11.14 10.49
CA ILE A 33 16.90 -10.96 9.42
C ILE A 33 17.39 -11.76 8.21
N GLN A 34 16.74 -12.88 7.91
CA GLN A 34 16.91 -13.55 6.62
C GLN A 34 16.36 -12.63 5.51
N GLU A 35 17.25 -12.12 4.65
CA GLU A 35 16.89 -11.39 3.44
C GLU A 35 16.01 -12.26 2.52
N ILE A 36 14.71 -12.01 2.52
CA ILE A 36 13.83 -12.47 1.44
C ILE A 36 14.04 -11.49 0.28
N THR A 37 14.77 -11.92 -0.74
CA THR A 37 15.04 -11.13 -1.94
C THR A 37 13.72 -10.78 -2.65
N GLN A 38 13.24 -9.54 -2.46
CA GLN A 38 12.14 -8.97 -3.23
C GLN A 38 12.67 -8.60 -4.61
N LYS A 39 12.09 -9.15 -5.68
CA LYS A 39 12.46 -8.77 -7.06
C LYS A 39 11.55 -7.65 -7.54
N THR A 40 12.12 -6.47 -7.76
CA THR A 40 11.49 -5.38 -8.49
C THR A 40 12.11 -5.32 -9.89
N ASP A 41 11.29 -5.16 -10.93
CA ASP A 41 11.77 -5.03 -12.32
C ASP A 41 12.18 -3.58 -12.66
N LEU A 42 12.33 -2.71 -11.66
CA LEU A 42 12.72 -1.32 -11.86
C LEU A 42 14.24 -1.26 -12.03
N LYS A 43 14.68 -0.80 -13.20
CA LYS A 43 16.09 -0.51 -13.44
C LYS A 43 16.54 0.61 -12.51
N GLN A 44 17.38 0.28 -11.54
CA GLN A 44 18.19 1.29 -10.84
C GLN A 44 19.09 1.97 -11.88
N GLY A 45 18.85 3.24 -12.19
CA GLY A 45 19.80 4.05 -12.95
C GLY A 45 19.26 5.07 -13.95
N ASP A 46 17.96 5.13 -14.24
CA ASP A 46 17.47 6.12 -15.21
C ASP A 46 17.05 7.43 -14.52
N ASN A 47 17.91 8.44 -14.69
CA ASN A 47 17.66 9.85 -14.39
C ASN A 47 16.27 10.31 -14.90
N GLU A 48 15.54 11.02 -14.05
CA GLU A 48 14.48 12.01 -14.36
C GLU A 48 13.24 11.60 -15.17
N LYS A 49 13.13 10.39 -15.75
CA LYS A 49 11.89 9.99 -16.44
C LYS A 49 10.91 9.35 -15.47
N ASN A 50 9.70 9.92 -15.40
CA ASN A 50 8.57 9.31 -14.69
C ASN A 50 8.39 7.86 -15.19
N PRO A 51 8.28 6.86 -14.30
CA PRO A 51 8.10 5.48 -14.72
C PRO A 51 6.76 5.38 -15.45
N GLU A 52 6.79 4.88 -16.69
CA GLU A 52 5.57 4.57 -17.44
C GLU A 52 4.75 3.46 -16.76
N LYS A 53 5.41 2.67 -15.89
CA LYS A 53 4.84 1.51 -15.24
C LYS A 53 5.57 1.15 -13.94
N LEU A 54 4.82 0.75 -12.91
CA LEU A 54 5.35 0.07 -11.72
C LEU A 54 4.85 -1.38 -11.69
N LEU A 55 5.73 -2.31 -11.33
CA LEU A 55 5.44 -3.75 -11.25
C LEU A 55 5.98 -4.31 -9.94
N PHE A 56 5.10 -4.95 -9.17
CA PHE A 56 5.48 -5.61 -7.92
C PHE A 56 4.95 -7.03 -7.85
N ASN A 57 5.77 -7.94 -7.34
CA ASN A 57 5.41 -9.32 -7.02
C ASN A 57 5.81 -9.59 -5.57
N LEU A 58 4.83 -9.65 -4.69
CA LEU A 58 5.02 -9.62 -3.25
C LEU A 58 4.33 -10.81 -2.59
N ASN A 59 5.02 -11.41 -1.61
CA ASN A 59 4.40 -12.38 -0.73
C ASN A 59 3.64 -11.67 0.40
N LEU A 60 2.66 -12.36 0.99
CA LEU A 60 1.98 -11.88 2.17
C LEU A 60 2.99 -11.62 3.29
N ASN A 61 2.82 -10.54 4.02
CA ASN A 61 3.55 -10.28 5.24
C ASN A 61 2.89 -11.02 6.40
N GLU A 62 3.41 -12.18 6.78
CA GLU A 62 2.81 -13.00 7.84
C GLU A 62 2.78 -12.28 9.19
N THR A 63 3.86 -11.60 9.57
CA THR A 63 3.95 -10.85 10.83
C THR A 63 2.89 -9.76 10.89
N TYR A 64 2.77 -8.96 9.82
CA TYR A 64 1.80 -7.87 9.80
C TYR A 64 0.37 -8.39 9.68
N TYR A 65 0.17 -9.48 8.92
CA TYR A 65 -1.11 -10.17 8.88
C TYR A 65 -1.56 -10.61 10.28
N ASP A 66 -0.68 -11.26 11.03
CA ASP A 66 -0.97 -11.74 12.39
C ASP A 66 -1.34 -10.58 13.32
N LEU A 67 -0.69 -9.42 13.21
CA LEU A 67 -1.04 -8.22 13.97
C LEU A 67 -2.42 -7.67 13.60
N VAL A 68 -2.75 -7.60 12.30
CA VAL A 68 -4.07 -7.15 11.84
C VAL A 68 -5.16 -8.06 12.42
N ILE A 69 -4.97 -9.38 12.40
CA ILE A 69 -5.92 -10.33 12.99
C ILE A 69 -5.97 -10.25 14.52
N ALA A 70 -4.83 -10.06 15.18
CA ALA A 70 -4.73 -9.97 16.64
C ALA A 70 -5.34 -8.69 17.21
N SER A 71 -5.39 -7.61 16.43
CA SER A 71 -5.96 -6.31 16.84
C SER A 71 -7.47 -6.32 17.19
N GLY A 72 -8.14 -7.48 17.10
CA GLY A 72 -9.46 -7.72 17.70
C GLY A 72 -10.65 -7.11 16.95
N GLY A 73 -10.41 -6.46 15.81
CA GLY A 73 -11.46 -5.95 14.94
C GLY A 73 -12.13 -7.03 14.10
N GLU A 74 -13.25 -6.69 13.45
CA GLU A 74 -13.84 -7.50 12.37
C GLU A 74 -12.94 -7.59 11.12
N LEU A 75 -11.77 -6.95 11.19
CA LEU A 75 -10.73 -6.95 10.17
C LEU A 75 -10.18 -8.36 9.99
N GLY A 76 -10.22 -8.83 8.74
CA GLY A 76 -9.71 -10.13 8.36
C GLY A 76 -10.61 -11.30 8.73
N LYS A 77 -11.77 -11.09 9.38
CA LYS A 77 -12.78 -12.17 9.54
C LYS A 77 -13.24 -12.70 8.18
N GLY A 78 -13.34 -11.82 7.18
CA GLY A 78 -13.71 -12.19 5.82
C GLY A 78 -12.60 -12.89 5.04
N ASN A 79 -11.35 -12.91 5.53
CA ASN A 79 -10.21 -13.43 4.78
C ASN A 79 -10.38 -14.91 4.42
N ALA A 80 -10.76 -15.74 5.38
CA ALA A 80 -10.94 -17.18 5.15
C ALA A 80 -12.07 -17.46 4.15
N ASN A 81 -13.14 -16.67 4.19
CA ASN A 81 -14.29 -16.82 3.29
C ASN A 81 -13.94 -16.39 1.86
N LYS A 82 -13.21 -15.28 1.72
CA LYS A 82 -12.90 -14.64 0.43
C LYS A 82 -11.73 -15.28 -0.29
N PHE A 83 -10.70 -15.70 0.46
CA PHE A 83 -9.40 -16.14 -0.06
C PHE A 83 -8.97 -17.54 0.43
N GLY A 84 -9.63 -18.12 1.43
CA GLY A 84 -9.37 -19.48 1.92
C GLY A 84 -8.55 -19.60 3.21
N GLY A 85 -8.41 -20.84 3.72
CA GLY A 85 -7.85 -21.13 5.06
C GLY A 85 -6.32 -21.07 5.21
N ASP A 86 -5.55 -21.02 4.12
CA ASP A 86 -4.07 -21.02 4.12
C ASP A 86 -3.50 -19.67 3.65
N ILE A 87 -4.11 -18.58 4.07
CA ILE A 87 -3.90 -17.26 3.45
C ILE A 87 -2.46 -16.75 3.55
N LYS A 88 -1.68 -17.23 4.52
CA LYS A 88 -0.26 -16.91 4.69
C LYS A 88 0.61 -17.25 3.48
N LYS A 89 0.19 -18.23 2.66
CA LYS A 89 0.87 -18.60 1.41
C LYS A 89 0.47 -17.71 0.21
N SER A 90 -0.27 -16.63 0.44
CA SER A 90 -0.75 -15.78 -0.63
C SER A 90 0.35 -14.87 -1.16
N SER A 91 0.22 -14.50 -2.43
CA SER A 91 1.07 -13.49 -3.06
C SER A 91 0.21 -12.55 -3.90
N ILE A 92 0.74 -11.38 -4.22
CA ILE A 92 0.11 -10.40 -5.11
C ILE A 92 1.08 -10.04 -6.23
N ASN A 93 0.59 -10.08 -7.46
CA ASN A 93 1.21 -9.39 -8.57
C ASN A 93 0.40 -8.13 -8.85
N ILE A 94 1.02 -6.97 -8.82
CA ILE A 94 0.35 -5.69 -9.09
C ILE A 94 1.13 -4.92 -10.16
N SER A 95 0.38 -4.31 -11.05
CA SER A 95 0.84 -3.44 -12.12
C SER A 95 0.13 -2.10 -11.95
N VAL A 96 0.91 -1.03 -11.88
CA VAL A 96 0.38 0.32 -12.01
C VAL A 96 0.87 0.89 -13.33
N ASP A 97 -0.06 1.33 -14.17
CA ASP A 97 0.22 1.84 -15.50
C ASP A 97 -0.65 3.07 -15.83
N ASN A 98 -0.44 3.65 -17.01
CA ASN A 98 -1.11 4.85 -17.50
C ASN A 98 -1.05 6.01 -16.48
N MET A 99 0.16 6.29 -15.99
CA MET A 99 0.40 7.37 -15.03
C MET A 99 0.31 8.73 -15.71
N GLU A 100 -0.85 9.38 -15.62
CA GLU A 100 -1.11 10.70 -16.15
C GLU A 100 -0.78 11.75 -15.06
N LEU A 101 0.21 12.61 -15.32
CA LEU A 101 0.60 13.67 -14.40
C LEU A 101 -0.54 14.70 -14.23
N VAL A 102 -0.92 14.94 -12.99
CA VAL A 102 -1.97 15.90 -12.59
C VAL A 102 -1.35 17.16 -12.01
N GLU A 103 -0.34 16.99 -11.15
CA GLU A 103 0.27 18.09 -10.39
C GLU A 103 1.76 17.79 -10.20
N GLU A 104 2.60 18.83 -10.26
CA GLU A 104 4.03 18.74 -10.01
C GLU A 104 4.53 19.98 -9.27
N ASN A 105 5.29 19.76 -8.21
CA ASN A 105 6.08 20.77 -7.52
C ASN A 105 7.45 20.16 -7.11
N GLU A 106 8.28 20.95 -6.42
CA GLU A 106 9.64 20.54 -6.04
C GLU A 106 9.71 19.29 -5.14
N ASN A 107 8.67 19.04 -4.35
CA ASN A 107 8.64 17.99 -3.33
C ASN A 107 7.61 16.89 -3.63
N LYS A 108 6.77 17.06 -4.66
CA LYS A 108 5.67 16.15 -4.97
C LYS A 108 5.34 16.11 -6.46
N LYS A 109 4.99 14.93 -6.95
CA LYS A 109 4.25 14.74 -8.21
C LYS A 109 3.00 13.90 -7.96
N LEU A 110 1.84 14.31 -8.45
CA LEU A 110 0.59 13.55 -8.39
C LEU A 110 0.26 12.98 -9.77
N TYR A 111 -0.12 11.72 -9.81
CA TYR A 111 -0.55 11.01 -11.00
C TYR A 111 -1.93 10.40 -10.79
N ASN A 112 -2.78 10.49 -11.81
CA ASN A 112 -3.87 9.55 -11.99
C ASN A 112 -3.31 8.29 -12.64
N ALA A 113 -3.69 7.11 -12.15
CA ALA A 113 -3.16 5.86 -12.68
C ALA A 113 -4.21 4.74 -12.63
N ASN A 114 -4.01 3.73 -13.47
CA ASN A 114 -4.77 2.48 -13.37
C ASN A 114 -3.93 1.45 -12.60
N THR A 115 -4.62 0.57 -11.88
CA THR A 115 -4.01 -0.61 -11.27
C THR A 115 -4.64 -1.86 -11.82
N SER A 116 -3.85 -2.91 -11.98
CA SER A 116 -4.33 -4.25 -12.28
C SER A 116 -3.44 -5.29 -11.63
N GLY A 117 -3.96 -6.49 -11.42
CA GLY A 117 -3.16 -7.53 -10.81
C GLY A 117 -3.92 -8.80 -10.51
N VAL A 118 -3.22 -9.69 -9.82
CA VAL A 118 -3.79 -10.95 -9.33
C VAL A 118 -3.30 -11.23 -7.92
N ILE A 119 -4.23 -11.55 -7.03
CA ILE A 119 -3.92 -12.17 -5.74
C ILE A 119 -3.92 -13.68 -5.98
N LYS A 120 -2.80 -14.33 -5.75
CA LYS A 120 -2.68 -15.78 -5.74
C LYS A 120 -2.86 -16.26 -4.32
N SER A 121 -3.87 -17.08 -4.10
CA SER A 121 -4.09 -17.78 -2.84
C SER A 121 -4.08 -19.29 -3.07
N PRO A 122 -3.96 -20.11 -2.03
CA PRO A 122 -4.10 -21.56 -2.16
C PRO A 122 -5.46 -22.01 -2.73
N THR A 123 -6.50 -21.18 -2.68
CA THR A 123 -7.84 -21.53 -3.17
C THR A 123 -8.15 -21.02 -4.57
N GLY A 124 -7.25 -20.21 -5.14
CA GLY A 124 -7.41 -19.68 -6.49
C GLY A 124 -6.73 -18.34 -6.71
N ASN A 125 -6.90 -17.85 -7.93
CA ASN A 125 -6.37 -16.57 -8.40
C ASN A 125 -7.51 -15.57 -8.51
N PHE A 126 -7.35 -14.41 -7.87
CA PHE A 126 -8.34 -13.34 -7.85
C PHE A 126 -7.78 -12.14 -8.61
N ASN A 127 -8.28 -11.95 -9.83
CA ASN A 127 -7.89 -10.80 -10.65
C ASN A 127 -8.61 -9.55 -10.15
N PHE A 128 -7.91 -8.42 -10.20
CA PHE A 128 -8.46 -7.12 -9.88
C PHE A 128 -8.00 -6.08 -10.89
N SER A 129 -8.81 -5.05 -11.05
CA SER A 129 -8.48 -3.86 -11.83
C SER A 129 -9.18 -2.66 -11.21
N GLY A 130 -8.49 -1.53 -11.17
CA GLY A 130 -8.99 -0.32 -10.53
C GLY A 130 -8.30 0.93 -11.03
N LYS A 131 -8.67 2.06 -10.44
CA LYS A 131 -8.09 3.36 -10.73
C LYS A 131 -7.84 4.11 -9.43
N GLY A 132 -6.94 5.06 -9.48
CA GLY A 132 -6.58 5.81 -8.30
C GLY A 132 -5.49 6.82 -8.55
N GLU A 133 -4.89 7.25 -7.45
CA GLU A 133 -3.88 8.29 -7.42
C GLU A 133 -2.58 7.74 -6.86
N ILE A 134 -1.47 8.21 -7.43
CA ILE A 134 -0.12 7.99 -6.90
C ILE A 134 0.53 9.35 -6.68
N TYR A 135 1.11 9.51 -5.49
CA TYR A 135 2.01 10.60 -5.16
C TYR A 135 3.44 10.09 -5.22
N LYS A 136 4.32 10.79 -5.94
CA LYS A 136 5.77 10.69 -5.78
C LYS A 136 6.21 11.82 -4.86
N VAL A 137 6.60 11.50 -3.64
CA VAL A 137 6.93 12.46 -2.59
C VAL A 137 8.42 12.41 -2.28
N LYS A 138 9.05 13.57 -2.17
CA LYS A 138 10.43 13.72 -1.71
C LYS A 138 10.43 13.86 -0.20
N LEU A 139 11.14 12.98 0.50
CA LEU A 139 11.33 13.08 1.94
C LEU A 139 12.47 14.06 2.27
N SER A 140 12.48 14.57 3.50
CA SER A 140 13.54 15.40 4.08
C SER A 140 14.90 14.71 4.11
N THR A 141 14.95 13.38 4.07
CA THR A 141 16.18 12.59 3.90
C THR A 141 16.76 12.71 2.50
N GLY A 142 15.97 13.20 1.53
CA GLY A 142 16.30 13.29 0.11
C GLY A 142 15.73 12.17 -0.74
N ASP A 143 15.25 11.09 -0.12
CA ASP A 143 14.72 9.90 -0.79
C ASP A 143 13.37 10.18 -1.45
N TRP A 144 13.10 9.50 -2.56
CA TRP A 144 11.80 9.57 -3.23
C TRP A 144 10.95 8.34 -2.96
N VAL A 145 9.70 8.57 -2.55
CA VAL A 145 8.74 7.52 -2.23
C VAL A 145 7.48 7.68 -3.07
N TYR A 146 7.06 6.60 -3.72
CA TYR A 146 5.71 6.49 -4.25
C TYR A 146 4.75 6.09 -3.14
N SER A 147 3.64 6.82 -2.98
CA SER A 147 2.53 6.51 -2.08
C SER A 147 1.23 6.57 -2.87
N GLY A 148 0.49 5.47 -2.94
CA GLY A 148 -0.65 5.32 -3.84
C GLY A 148 -1.88 4.72 -3.20
N SER A 149 -3.04 5.09 -3.71
CA SER A 149 -4.34 4.55 -3.32
C SER A 149 -5.19 4.28 -4.55
N PHE A 150 -5.74 3.07 -4.64
CA PHE A 150 -6.57 2.62 -5.76
C PHE A 150 -7.85 1.98 -5.26
N GLU A 151 -8.92 2.14 -6.03
CA GLU A 151 -10.18 1.46 -5.82
C GLU A 151 -10.67 0.81 -7.11
N GLY A 152 -11.48 -0.22 -6.96
CA GLY A 152 -12.11 -0.89 -8.08
C GLY A 152 -13.03 -2.00 -7.64
N ASP A 153 -13.49 -2.77 -8.61
CA ASP A 153 -14.30 -3.96 -8.38
C ASP A 153 -13.44 -5.21 -8.59
N PHE A 154 -13.62 -6.21 -7.74
CA PHE A 154 -13.00 -7.52 -7.91
C PHE A 154 -14.00 -8.62 -7.54
N LYS A 155 -13.77 -9.79 -8.13
CA LYS A 155 -14.57 -10.99 -7.84
C LYS A 155 -13.76 -11.91 -6.93
N ASN A 156 -14.25 -12.08 -5.71
CA ASN A 156 -13.71 -13.08 -4.78
C ASN A 156 -14.45 -14.42 -4.95
N LYS A 157 -14.14 -15.40 -4.10
CA LYS A 157 -14.78 -16.73 -4.15
C LYS A 157 -16.30 -16.69 -3.91
N ALA A 158 -16.76 -15.77 -3.07
CA ALA A 158 -18.14 -15.65 -2.63
C ALA A 158 -18.97 -14.70 -3.52
N THR A 159 -18.44 -13.51 -3.83
CA THR A 159 -19.20 -12.36 -4.33
C THR A 159 -18.35 -11.43 -5.20
N ASN A 160 -19.02 -10.53 -5.92
CA ASN A 160 -18.38 -9.33 -6.47
C ASN A 160 -18.38 -8.25 -5.38
N GLU A 161 -17.23 -7.60 -5.18
CA GLU A 161 -17.06 -6.59 -4.15
C GLU A 161 -16.14 -5.46 -4.63
N THR A 162 -16.19 -4.34 -3.92
CA THR A 162 -15.19 -3.30 -4.09
C THR A 162 -13.93 -3.64 -3.30
N PHE A 163 -12.79 -3.21 -3.82
CA PHE A 163 -11.52 -3.26 -3.12
C PHE A 163 -10.90 -1.87 -3.01
N THR A 164 -9.99 -1.74 -2.05
CA THR A 164 -9.02 -0.66 -1.98
C THR A 164 -7.62 -1.25 -1.88
N ILE A 165 -6.68 -0.68 -2.63
CA ILE A 165 -5.25 -0.97 -2.51
C ILE A 165 -4.56 0.28 -2.04
N SER A 166 -3.77 0.17 -0.98
CA SER A 166 -2.78 1.17 -0.59
C SER A 166 -1.39 0.60 -0.87
N MET A 167 -0.51 1.39 -1.45
CA MET A 167 0.86 0.94 -1.75
C MET A 167 1.88 2.02 -1.44
N ARG A 168 3.08 1.59 -1.03
CA ARG A 168 4.24 2.46 -0.83
C ARG A 168 5.48 1.80 -1.43
N HIS A 169 6.32 2.59 -2.08
CA HIS A 169 7.54 2.10 -2.71
C HIS A 169 8.65 3.15 -2.61
N ASN A 170 9.74 2.83 -1.92
CA ASN A 170 10.95 3.64 -1.92
C ASN A 170 11.75 3.35 -3.19
N ILE A 171 11.99 4.39 -3.99
CA ILE A 171 12.65 4.25 -5.29
C ILE A 171 14.13 3.86 -5.12
N ASP A 172 14.76 4.37 -4.06
CA ASP A 172 16.19 4.26 -3.83
C ASP A 172 16.53 2.90 -3.18
N SER A 173 15.81 2.49 -2.14
CA SER A 173 16.00 1.19 -1.49
C SER A 173 15.31 0.03 -2.22
N GLY A 174 14.30 0.32 -3.07
CA GLY A 174 13.48 -0.70 -3.73
C GLY A 174 12.47 -1.37 -2.80
N GLU A 175 12.38 -0.95 -1.53
CA GLU A 175 11.44 -1.49 -0.56
C GLU A 175 10.00 -1.12 -0.95
N VAL A 176 9.10 -2.08 -0.80
CA VAL A 176 7.70 -1.93 -1.16
C VAL A 176 6.79 -2.65 -0.17
N ASP A 177 5.67 -2.00 0.13
CA ASP A 177 4.55 -2.62 0.82
C ASP A 177 3.23 -2.29 0.13
N VAL A 178 2.29 -3.22 0.20
CA VAL A 178 0.97 -3.13 -0.41
C VAL A 178 -0.05 -3.71 0.55
N VAL A 179 -1.15 -3.01 0.79
CA VAL A 179 -2.28 -3.52 1.58
C VAL A 179 -3.50 -3.59 0.67
N PHE A 180 -4.03 -4.79 0.50
CA PHE A 180 -5.30 -5.02 -0.20
C PHE A 180 -6.43 -5.18 0.82
N VAL A 181 -7.49 -4.39 0.67
CA VAL A 181 -8.67 -4.41 1.53
C VAL A 181 -9.91 -4.64 0.68
N SER A 182 -10.84 -5.47 1.16
CA SER A 182 -12.11 -5.73 0.47
C SER A 182 -13.30 -5.95 1.38
N GLY A 183 -14.47 -5.58 0.87
CA GLY A 183 -15.77 -5.80 1.51
C GLY A 183 -16.22 -4.66 2.41
N VAL A 184 -17.13 -5.00 3.33
CA VAL A 184 -17.80 -4.06 4.23
C VAL A 184 -17.52 -4.41 5.69
N LEU A 185 -17.88 -3.52 6.61
CA LEU A 185 -17.79 -3.78 8.05
C LEU A 185 -18.50 -5.10 8.41
N GLY A 186 -17.87 -5.93 9.23
CA GLY A 186 -18.33 -7.28 9.58
C GLY A 186 -17.79 -8.42 8.70
N ASP A 187 -17.43 -8.14 7.45
CA ASP A 187 -16.86 -9.11 6.51
C ASP A 187 -15.68 -8.49 5.74
N THR A 188 -14.81 -7.77 6.45
CA THR A 188 -13.67 -7.12 5.82
C THR A 188 -12.54 -8.14 5.62
N GLY A 189 -12.02 -8.21 4.40
CA GLY A 189 -10.76 -8.88 4.08
C GLY A 189 -9.62 -7.87 4.07
N VAL A 190 -8.48 -8.21 4.68
CA VAL A 190 -7.28 -7.38 4.71
C VAL A 190 -6.07 -8.28 4.49
N LEU A 191 -5.28 -7.97 3.46
CA LEU A 191 -4.07 -8.71 3.08
C LEU A 191 -2.90 -7.75 2.90
N PRO A 192 -1.98 -7.71 3.88
CA PRO A 192 -0.73 -7.00 3.72
C PRO A 192 0.31 -7.84 2.97
N PHE A 193 1.00 -7.22 2.03
CA PHE A 193 2.06 -7.80 1.21
C PHE A 193 3.32 -6.92 1.26
N GLY A 194 4.49 -7.52 1.05
CA GLY A 194 5.75 -6.80 1.15
C GLY A 194 6.11 -6.45 2.61
N LYS A 195 7.16 -5.65 2.81
CA LYS A 195 7.65 -5.32 4.16
C LYS A 195 7.41 -3.84 4.43
N PRO A 196 6.63 -3.46 5.46
CA PRO A 196 6.55 -2.07 5.90
C PRO A 196 7.96 -1.56 6.20
N PHE A 197 8.35 -0.47 5.57
CA PHE A 197 9.71 0.08 5.64
C PHE A 197 9.74 1.54 6.13
N LEU A 198 8.61 2.22 6.13
CA LEU A 198 8.49 3.57 6.66
C LEU A 198 8.16 3.56 8.15
N LEU A 199 8.88 4.40 8.88
CA LEU A 199 8.56 4.77 10.25
C LEU A 199 7.40 5.78 10.26
N ASP A 200 6.72 5.90 11.41
CA ASP A 200 5.52 6.73 11.54
C ASP A 200 5.77 8.21 11.22
N ASP A 201 6.94 8.74 11.58
CA ASP A 201 7.35 10.11 11.24
C ASP A 201 7.44 10.33 9.73
N LYS A 202 7.92 9.33 8.99
CA LYS A 202 7.96 9.37 7.52
C LYS A 202 6.59 9.23 6.87
N ILE A 203 5.69 8.46 7.49
CA ILE A 203 4.29 8.38 7.04
C ILE A 203 3.61 9.75 7.20
N ILE A 204 3.76 10.37 8.38
CA ILE A 204 3.22 11.71 8.66
C ILE A 204 3.80 12.73 7.67
N GLU A 205 5.11 12.70 7.43
CA GLU A 205 5.78 13.60 6.47
C GLU A 205 5.19 13.48 5.05
N ILE A 206 4.92 12.25 4.59
CA ILE A 206 4.26 12.01 3.30
C ILE A 206 2.86 12.61 3.30
N GLU A 207 2.06 12.37 4.34
CA GLU A 207 0.69 12.86 4.45
C GLU A 207 0.63 14.39 4.50
N GLU A 208 1.53 15.03 5.25
CA GLU A 208 1.65 16.49 5.30
C GLU A 208 2.03 17.07 3.94
N THR A 209 2.99 16.46 3.25
CA THR A 209 3.40 16.90 1.90
C THR A 209 2.26 16.75 0.89
N ILE A 210 1.44 15.70 1.02
CA ILE A 210 0.24 15.52 0.19
C ILE A 210 -0.81 16.60 0.51
N ARG A 211 -1.00 16.95 1.79
CA ARG A 211 -2.01 17.90 2.27
C ARG A 211 -1.71 19.37 1.96
N GLN A 212 -0.45 19.75 1.81
CA GLN A 212 -0.01 21.15 1.56
C GLN A 212 -0.59 21.80 0.29
N VAL A 213 -1.45 21.10 -0.46
CA VAL A 213 -2.08 21.56 -1.70
C VAL A 213 -3.46 22.21 -1.49
N ASP A 214 -4.14 22.01 -0.36
CA ASP A 214 -5.46 22.61 -0.16
C ASP A 214 -5.42 24.09 0.31
N GLU A 215 -4.29 24.61 0.78
CA GLU A 215 -4.22 25.95 1.42
C GLU A 215 -3.57 27.05 0.56
N SER A 216 -2.83 26.71 -0.51
CA SER A 216 -2.17 27.71 -1.36
C SER A 216 -3.11 28.39 -2.36
N GLU A 217 -4.26 27.80 -2.69
CA GLU A 217 -5.27 28.43 -3.58
C GLU A 217 -6.25 29.35 -2.82
N VAL A 218 -6.42 29.15 -1.51
CA VAL A 218 -7.36 29.94 -0.69
C VAL A 218 -6.80 31.32 -0.32
N ASN A 219 -5.47 31.46 -0.23
CA ASN A 219 -4.81 32.73 0.10
C ASN A 219 -4.46 33.60 -1.11
N ALA A 220 -4.80 33.16 -2.33
CA ALA A 220 -4.60 33.90 -3.57
C ALA A 220 -5.90 34.46 -4.18
N SER A 221 -7.04 34.32 -3.47
CA SER A 221 -8.38 34.78 -3.90
C SER A 221 -8.84 36.04 -3.18
#